data_AF-A0A9E8G3B6-F1
#
_entry.id   AF-A0A9E8G3B6-F1
#
_cell.length_a   1.000
_cell.length_b   1.000
_cell.length_c   1.000
_cell.angle_alpha   90.00
_cell.angle_beta   90.00
_cell.angle_gamma   90.00
#
_symmetry.space_group_name_H-M   'P 1'
#
loop_
_entity.id
_entity.type
_entity.pdbx_description
1 polymer ?
#
loop_
_entity_poly.entity_id
_entity_poly.type
_entity_poly.pdbx_seq_one_letter_code
_entity_poly.pdbx_strand_id
1 'polypeptide(L)'
;MKVWQCALWISALTWQAARSQSPDREEWVREALDLYNQREDGEFFFKFLSDLPAAPLEEEGDSPAIGFLIKETDCPKSEDCHLEKRDYRKDGEVKVCALYREEEDVKCVSLSKDSRTRRSGTKRNCNFLCKVKQRLRSVSSTSHIGMAIPRPRG
;
A
#
# COMPACT_ATOMS: atom_id res chain seq x y z
N MET A 1 -35.88 -40.75 -19.25
CA MET A 1 -34.94 -40.47 -18.13
C MET A 1 -33.69 -39.74 -18.62
N LYS A 2 -33.81 -38.48 -19.06
CA LYS A 2 -32.66 -37.68 -19.59
C LYS A 2 -32.62 -36.24 -19.03
N VAL A 3 -33.76 -35.71 -18.63
CA VAL A 3 -33.91 -34.33 -18.10
C VAL A 3 -33.17 -34.14 -16.77
N TRP A 4 -33.15 -35.16 -15.92
CA TRP A 4 -32.55 -35.09 -14.59
C TRP A 4 -31.01 -35.02 -14.63
N GLN A 5 -30.39 -35.66 -15.64
CA GLN A 5 -28.95 -35.56 -15.86
C GLN A 5 -28.56 -34.17 -16.38
N CYS A 6 -29.35 -33.58 -17.29
CA CYS A 6 -29.11 -32.22 -17.78
C CYS A 6 -29.16 -31.19 -16.65
N ALA A 7 -30.07 -31.34 -15.68
CA ALA A 7 -30.17 -30.45 -14.54
C ALA A 7 -28.91 -30.47 -13.66
N LEU A 8 -28.31 -31.65 -13.46
CA LEU A 8 -27.07 -31.81 -12.69
C LEU A 8 -25.84 -31.23 -13.40
N TRP A 9 -25.81 -31.28 -14.74
CA TRP A 9 -24.74 -30.64 -15.52
C TRP A 9 -24.87 -29.11 -15.51
N ILE A 10 -26.10 -28.58 -15.60
CA ILE A 10 -26.34 -27.13 -15.57
C ILE A 10 -25.97 -26.56 -14.19
N SER A 11 -26.27 -27.26 -13.08
CA SER A 11 -25.86 -26.81 -11.75
C SER A 11 -24.35 -26.86 -11.51
N ALA A 12 -23.62 -27.79 -12.14
CA ALA A 12 -22.16 -27.81 -12.10
C ALA A 12 -21.53 -26.66 -12.94
N LEU A 13 -22.15 -26.28 -14.06
CA LEU A 13 -21.69 -25.16 -14.89
C LEU A 13 -22.00 -23.79 -14.26
N THR A 14 -23.14 -23.62 -13.58
CA THR A 14 -23.46 -22.34 -12.92
C THR A 14 -22.58 -22.06 -11.71
N TRP A 15 -22.08 -23.10 -11.02
CA TRP A 15 -21.16 -22.91 -9.89
C TRP A 15 -19.78 -22.39 -10.31
N GLN A 16 -19.31 -22.77 -11.50
CA GLN A 16 -18.04 -22.28 -12.03
C GLN A 16 -18.14 -20.85 -12.58
N ALA A 17 -19.29 -20.47 -13.15
CA ALA A 17 -19.54 -19.13 -13.67
C ALA A 17 -19.71 -18.05 -12.59
N ALA A 18 -20.10 -18.41 -11.35
CA ALA A 18 -20.19 -17.46 -10.23
C ALA A 18 -18.82 -17.05 -9.66
N ARG A 19 -17.73 -17.74 -10.06
CA ARG A 19 -16.36 -17.48 -9.61
C ARG A 19 -15.61 -16.43 -10.43
N SER A 20 -16.21 -15.90 -11.51
CA SER A 20 -15.60 -14.82 -12.32
C SER A 20 -16.01 -13.42 -11.85
N GLN A 21 -16.18 -13.23 -10.53
CA GLN A 21 -16.28 -11.89 -9.97
C GLN A 21 -14.89 -11.27 -10.04
N SER A 22 -14.74 -10.17 -10.76
CA SER A 22 -13.49 -9.40 -10.75
C SER A 22 -13.17 -9.03 -9.30
N PRO A 23 -11.95 -9.30 -8.81
CA PRO A 23 -11.64 -9.09 -7.40
C PRO A 23 -11.87 -7.62 -6.99
N ASP A 24 -12.33 -7.40 -5.76
CA ASP A 24 -12.60 -6.05 -5.23
C ASP A 24 -11.28 -5.33 -4.91
N ARG A 25 -11.27 -3.99 -4.87
CA ARG A 25 -10.08 -3.17 -4.60
C ARG A 25 -9.28 -3.68 -3.40
N GLU A 26 -9.96 -4.07 -2.32
CA GLU A 26 -9.35 -4.56 -1.09
C GLU A 26 -8.62 -5.90 -1.28
N GLU A 27 -9.18 -6.77 -2.12
CA GLU A 27 -8.57 -8.06 -2.48
C GLU A 27 -7.28 -7.87 -3.26
N TRP A 28 -7.26 -6.90 -4.21
CA TRP A 28 -6.06 -6.58 -4.98
C TRP A 28 -4.94 -6.03 -4.09
N VAL A 29 -5.30 -5.15 -3.14
CA VAL A 29 -4.35 -4.60 -2.18
C VAL A 29 -3.79 -5.69 -1.29
N ARG A 30 -4.64 -6.62 -0.83
CA ARG A 30 -4.23 -7.75 -0.01
C ARG A 30 -3.27 -8.68 -0.74
N GLU A 31 -3.62 -9.11 -1.95
CA GLU A 31 -2.76 -9.99 -2.76
C GLU A 31 -1.41 -9.33 -3.08
N ALA A 32 -1.44 -8.07 -3.51
CA ALA A 32 -0.23 -7.29 -3.76
C ALA A 32 0.65 -7.19 -2.50
N LEU A 33 0.05 -6.93 -1.34
CA LEU A 33 0.78 -6.84 -0.08
C LEU A 33 1.36 -8.18 0.37
N ASP A 34 0.63 -9.28 0.18
CA ASP A 34 1.14 -10.62 0.47
C ASP A 34 2.36 -10.94 -0.39
N LEU A 35 2.32 -10.62 -1.69
CA LEU A 35 3.47 -10.75 -2.60
C LEU A 35 4.64 -9.83 -2.21
N TYR A 36 4.36 -8.62 -1.75
CA TYR A 36 5.37 -7.70 -1.25
C TYR A 36 6.09 -8.29 -0.02
N ASN A 37 5.31 -8.80 0.94
CA ASN A 37 5.85 -9.42 2.15
C ASN A 37 6.61 -10.72 1.87
N GLN A 38 6.29 -11.45 0.82
CA GLN A 38 7.06 -12.63 0.41
C GLN A 38 8.40 -12.26 -0.25
N ARG A 39 8.44 -11.18 -1.03
CA ARG A 39 9.63 -10.80 -1.83
C ARG A 39 10.63 -9.93 -1.08
N GLU A 40 10.16 -9.06 -0.18
CA GLU A 40 11.05 -8.12 0.52
C GLU A 40 11.86 -8.82 1.62
N ASP A 41 13.19 -8.64 1.64
CA ASP A 41 14.10 -9.20 2.64
C ASP A 41 14.09 -8.45 3.99
N GLY A 42 12.89 -8.16 4.53
CA GLY A 42 12.69 -7.51 5.82
C GLY A 42 12.48 -8.48 6.97
N GLU A 43 12.82 -8.06 8.20
CA GLU A 43 12.64 -8.87 9.42
C GLU A 43 11.18 -8.97 9.85
N PHE A 44 10.38 -7.92 9.61
CA PHE A 44 8.99 -7.83 10.04
C PHE A 44 8.03 -7.76 8.85
N PHE A 45 6.79 -8.17 9.09
CA PHE A 45 5.71 -8.02 8.10
C PHE A 45 5.16 -6.59 8.05
N PHE A 46 4.68 -6.19 6.88
CA PHE A 46 3.91 -4.97 6.69
C PHE A 46 2.42 -5.27 6.58
N LYS A 47 1.59 -4.35 7.09
CA LYS A 47 0.13 -4.39 6.99
C LYS A 47 -0.40 -3.12 6.33
N PHE A 48 -1.51 -3.24 5.62
CA PHE A 48 -2.24 -2.10 5.07
C PHE A 48 -2.58 -1.10 6.18
N LEU A 49 -2.18 0.15 6.01
CA LEU A 49 -2.40 1.21 6.98
C LEU A 49 -3.63 2.05 6.63
N SER A 50 -3.66 2.59 5.41
CA SER A 50 -4.71 3.49 4.93
C SER A 50 -4.57 3.77 3.44
N ASP A 51 -5.64 4.28 2.84
CA ASP A 51 -5.61 4.82 1.49
C ASP A 51 -4.80 6.11 1.41
N LEU A 52 -4.34 6.43 0.21
CA LEU A 52 -3.78 7.76 -0.02
C LEU A 52 -4.89 8.82 0.07
N PRO A 53 -4.65 9.95 0.76
CA PRO A 53 -5.64 11.01 0.89
C PRO A 53 -5.99 11.58 -0.48
N ALA A 54 -7.27 11.77 -0.82
CA ALA A 54 -7.89 12.06 -2.14
C ALA A 54 -7.21 13.09 -3.09
N ALA A 55 -6.21 13.82 -2.63
CA ALA A 55 -5.41 14.73 -3.44
C ALA A 55 -4.29 14.11 -4.33
N PRO A 56 -4.05 12.78 -4.55
CA PRO A 56 -2.84 12.35 -5.25
C PRO A 56 -3.07 11.86 -6.69
N LEU A 57 -4.32 11.84 -7.21
CA LEU A 57 -4.64 11.06 -8.41
C LEU A 57 -5.07 11.88 -9.64
N GLU A 58 -5.14 13.19 -9.54
CA GLU A 58 -5.41 14.05 -10.69
C GLU A 58 -4.11 14.42 -11.43
N GLU A 59 -3.44 13.46 -12.06
CA GLU A 59 -2.53 13.76 -13.17
C GLU A 59 -2.57 12.64 -14.23
N GLU A 60 -2.86 13.05 -15.47
CA GLU A 60 -2.93 12.21 -16.67
C GLU A 60 -1.63 11.44 -16.95
N GLY A 61 -1.78 10.19 -17.37
CA GLY A 61 -0.81 9.45 -18.19
C GLY A 61 -0.27 8.16 -17.58
N ASP A 62 0.25 8.21 -16.35
CA ASP A 62 0.99 7.11 -15.69
C ASP A 62 0.54 6.86 -14.22
N SER A 63 -0.68 7.26 -13.87
CA SER A 63 -1.20 7.08 -12.50
C SER A 63 -1.40 5.59 -12.19
N PRO A 64 -0.90 5.07 -11.05
CA PRO A 64 -1.15 3.69 -10.68
C PRO A 64 -2.64 3.43 -10.49
N ALA A 65 -3.05 2.19 -10.70
CA ALA A 65 -4.45 1.79 -10.53
C ALA A 65 -4.90 1.94 -9.07
N ILE A 66 -4.02 1.62 -8.11
CA ILE A 66 -4.31 1.73 -6.69
C ILE A 66 -3.07 2.24 -5.95
N GLY A 67 -3.21 3.32 -5.19
CA GLY A 67 -2.19 3.84 -4.28
C GLY A 67 -2.63 3.73 -2.82
N PHE A 68 -1.73 3.28 -1.94
CA PHE A 68 -2.02 3.05 -0.52
C PHE A 68 -0.78 3.16 0.36
N LEU A 69 -0.98 3.19 1.68
CA LEU A 69 0.06 3.17 2.69
C LEU A 69 0.11 1.82 3.39
N ILE A 70 1.32 1.37 3.71
CA ILE A 70 1.57 0.21 4.56
C ILE A 70 2.45 0.59 5.74
N LYS A 71 2.30 -0.11 6.86
CA LYS A 71 3.12 0.08 8.05
C LYS A 71 3.64 -1.25 8.59
N GLU A 72 4.89 -1.22 9.04
CA GLU A 72 5.56 -2.35 9.68
C GLU A 72 4.83 -2.77 10.98
N THR A 73 4.73 -4.07 11.17
CA THR A 73 4.09 -4.70 12.33
C THR A 73 5.15 -5.17 13.34
N ASP A 74 4.69 -5.59 14.52
CA ASP A 74 5.53 -6.24 15.52
C ASP A 74 5.76 -7.74 15.24
N CYS A 75 5.20 -8.28 14.15
CA CYS A 75 5.35 -9.68 13.80
C CYS A 75 6.61 -9.91 12.95
N PRO A 76 7.55 -10.74 13.43
CA PRO A 76 8.71 -11.15 12.65
C PRO A 76 8.34 -12.20 11.59
N LYS A 77 9.01 -12.19 10.43
CA LYS A 77 8.79 -13.16 9.35
C LYS A 77 9.23 -14.58 9.68
N SER A 78 10.05 -14.74 10.72
CA SER A 78 10.47 -16.05 11.23
C SER A 78 9.36 -16.79 11.97
N GLU A 79 8.25 -16.13 12.28
CA GLU A 79 7.12 -16.70 13.02
C GLU A 79 5.86 -16.75 12.15
N ASP A 80 5.04 -17.76 12.36
CA ASP A 80 3.71 -17.80 11.77
C ASP A 80 2.78 -16.86 12.54
N CYS A 81 2.29 -15.82 11.86
CA CYS A 81 1.49 -14.77 12.46
C CYS A 81 0.19 -14.54 11.72
N HIS A 82 -0.89 -14.40 12.49
CA HIS A 82 -2.12 -13.80 12.00
C HIS A 82 -1.97 -12.27 11.90
N LEU A 83 -1.46 -11.78 10.76
CA LEU A 83 -1.20 -10.35 10.51
C LEU A 83 -2.40 -9.44 10.77
N GLU A 84 -3.63 -9.90 10.51
CA GLU A 84 -4.84 -9.12 10.78
C GLU A 84 -4.99 -8.75 12.27
N LYS A 85 -4.50 -9.61 13.18
CA LYS A 85 -4.59 -9.42 14.64
C LYS A 85 -3.36 -8.76 15.26
N ARG A 86 -2.31 -8.52 14.47
CA ARG A 86 -1.06 -7.91 14.94
C ARG A 86 -1.16 -6.39 14.92
N ASP A 87 -0.54 -5.79 15.92
CA ASP A 87 -0.46 -4.35 16.05
C ASP A 87 0.64 -3.79 15.16
N TYR A 88 0.49 -2.52 14.79
CA TYR A 88 1.59 -1.81 14.16
C TYR A 88 2.70 -1.60 15.17
N ARG A 89 3.94 -1.81 14.71
CA ARG A 89 5.11 -1.44 15.51
C ARG A 89 5.10 0.07 15.74
N LYS A 90 5.36 0.50 16.98
CA LYS A 90 5.30 1.93 17.37
C LYS A 90 6.17 2.79 16.46
N ASP A 91 7.44 2.41 16.34
CA ASP A 91 8.44 3.04 15.47
C ASP A 91 8.55 2.35 14.10
N GLY A 92 7.50 1.62 13.71
CA GLY A 92 7.47 0.85 12.48
C GLY A 92 7.54 1.72 11.24
N GLU A 93 8.29 1.27 10.23
CA GLU A 93 8.42 1.99 8.98
C GLU A 93 7.07 2.12 8.26
N VAL A 94 6.80 3.31 7.70
CA VAL A 94 5.66 3.55 6.80
C VAL A 94 6.16 3.67 5.38
N LYS A 95 5.54 2.93 4.45
CA LYS A 95 5.84 3.00 3.01
C LYS A 95 4.60 3.45 2.22
N VAL A 96 4.84 4.17 1.13
CA VAL A 96 3.83 4.45 0.09
C VAL A 96 3.96 3.37 -0.97
N CYS A 97 2.86 2.75 -1.33
CA CYS A 97 2.81 1.71 -2.35
C CYS A 97 1.87 2.11 -3.50
N ALA A 98 2.21 1.60 -4.69
CA ALA A 98 1.45 1.77 -5.91
C ALA A 98 1.36 0.42 -6.61
N LEU A 99 0.12 -0.01 -6.90
CA LEU A 99 -0.20 -1.18 -7.70
C LEU A 99 -0.53 -0.73 -9.13
N TYR A 100 0.19 -1.29 -10.10
CA TYR A 100 -0.03 -1.04 -11.52
C TYR A 100 -0.78 -2.24 -12.11
N ARG A 101 -1.95 -1.98 -12.72
CA ARG A 101 -2.84 -3.03 -13.28
C ARG A 101 -2.17 -3.89 -14.36
N GLU A 102 -1.23 -3.31 -15.09
CA GLU A 102 -0.58 -3.92 -16.25
C GLU A 102 0.60 -4.82 -15.87
N GLU A 103 1.27 -4.52 -14.75
CA GLU A 103 2.48 -5.21 -14.31
C GLU A 103 2.19 -6.27 -13.24
N GLU A 104 0.96 -6.31 -12.69
CA GLU A 104 0.56 -7.12 -11.53
C GLU A 104 1.54 -7.00 -10.36
N ASP A 105 2.22 -5.84 -10.27
CA ASP A 105 3.32 -5.62 -9.34
C ASP A 105 3.07 -4.39 -8.47
N VAL A 106 3.54 -4.49 -7.23
CA VAL A 106 3.45 -3.41 -6.25
C VAL A 106 4.82 -2.84 -5.99
N LYS A 107 4.93 -1.53 -6.20
CA LYS A 107 6.15 -0.77 -5.94
C LYS A 107 5.94 0.06 -4.69
N CYS A 108 6.80 -0.13 -3.69
CA CYS A 108 6.73 0.57 -2.42
C CYS A 108 7.97 1.44 -2.18
N VAL A 109 7.78 2.62 -1.58
CA VAL A 109 8.86 3.55 -1.22
C VAL A 109 8.68 4.02 0.22
N SER A 110 9.73 3.87 1.03
CA SER A 110 9.77 4.31 2.42
C SER A 110 9.52 5.81 2.59
N LEU A 111 8.72 6.20 3.59
CA LEU A 111 8.47 7.60 3.94
C LEU A 111 9.53 8.21 4.87
N SER A 112 10.41 7.40 5.47
CA SER A 112 11.42 7.78 6.47
C SER A 112 12.12 9.11 6.19
N LYS A 113 12.31 9.92 7.25
CA LYS A 113 12.80 11.32 7.18
C LYS A 113 14.26 11.46 6.71
N ASP A 114 15.08 10.41 6.78
CA ASP A 114 16.55 10.53 6.70
C ASP A 114 17.24 9.96 5.46
N SER A 115 16.58 9.90 4.30
CA SER A 115 17.38 9.94 3.06
C SER A 115 17.69 11.40 2.73
N ARG A 116 18.86 11.87 3.16
CA ARG A 116 19.56 12.97 2.46
C ARG A 116 19.75 12.50 1.02
N THR A 117 18.76 12.74 0.17
CA THR A 117 19.00 12.69 -1.27
C THR A 117 20.05 13.75 -1.54
N ARG A 118 21.28 13.30 -1.86
CA ARG A 118 22.25 14.16 -2.55
C ARG A 118 21.45 14.85 -3.65
N ARG A 119 21.31 16.18 -3.57
CA ARG A 119 20.76 17.00 -4.65
C ARG A 119 21.72 16.86 -5.84
N SER A 120 21.61 15.77 -6.60
CA SER A 120 22.12 15.76 -7.97
C SER A 120 21.23 16.73 -8.73
N GLY A 121 21.77 17.87 -9.16
CA GLY A 121 21.08 18.95 -9.86
C GLY A 121 20.53 18.59 -11.25
N THR A 122 20.18 17.32 -11.48
CA THR A 122 19.51 16.86 -12.69
C THR A 122 18.03 16.77 -12.36
N LYS A 123 17.23 17.60 -13.02
CA LYS A 123 15.76 17.60 -12.97
C LYS A 123 15.25 16.27 -13.54
N ARG A 124 15.27 15.20 -12.73
CA ARG A 124 14.68 13.90 -13.08
C ARG A 124 13.17 14.05 -13.08
N ASN A 125 12.51 13.60 -14.14
CA ASN A 125 11.07 13.37 -14.12
C ASN A 125 10.75 12.46 -12.91
N CYS A 126 9.96 12.98 -11.97
CA CYS A 126 9.61 12.31 -10.71
C CYS A 126 8.33 11.49 -10.95
N ASN A 127 8.38 10.19 -10.65
CA ASN A 127 7.23 9.29 -10.79
C ASN A 127 6.19 9.50 -9.67
N PHE A 128 5.04 8.81 -9.77
CA PHE A 128 3.93 8.92 -8.80
C PHE A 128 4.39 8.78 -7.35
N LEU A 129 5.08 7.69 -7.01
CA LEU A 129 5.54 7.42 -5.64
C LEU A 129 6.46 8.54 -5.11
N CYS A 130 7.33 9.08 -5.96
CA CYS A 130 8.19 10.20 -5.64
C CYS A 130 7.37 11.48 -5.34
N LYS A 131 6.37 11.81 -6.16
CA LYS A 131 5.50 12.98 -5.95
C LYS A 131 4.70 12.86 -4.65
N VAL A 132 4.06 11.71 -4.43
CA VAL A 132 3.25 11.43 -3.23
C VAL A 132 4.11 11.51 -1.96
N LYS A 133 5.28 10.88 -1.97
CA LYS A 133 6.22 10.94 -0.84
C LYS A 133 6.64 12.38 -0.50
N GLN A 134 6.95 13.21 -1.49
CA GLN A 134 7.32 14.61 -1.26
C GLN A 134 6.16 15.41 -0.63
N ARG A 135 4.93 15.20 -1.10
CA ARG A 135 3.74 15.88 -0.58
C ARG A 135 3.40 15.43 0.85
N LEU A 136 3.42 14.14 1.14
CA LEU A 136 3.18 13.62 2.50
C LEU A 136 4.22 14.15 3.50
N ARG A 137 5.50 14.26 3.08
CA ARG A 137 6.53 14.92 3.89
C ARG A 137 6.25 16.40 4.13
N SER A 138 5.76 17.13 3.12
CA SER A 138 5.39 18.54 3.29
C SER A 138 4.23 18.73 4.28
N VAL A 139 3.21 17.87 4.23
CA VAL A 139 2.08 17.89 5.18
C VAL A 139 2.57 17.57 6.60
N SER A 140 3.38 16.54 6.77
CA SER A 140 3.96 16.18 8.08
C SER A 140 4.85 17.28 8.66
N SER A 141 5.56 18.04 7.82
CA SER A 141 6.43 19.15 8.27
C SER A 141 5.62 20.37 8.72
N THR A 142 4.51 20.67 8.05
CA THR A 142 3.62 21.78 8.42
C THR A 142 2.95 21.55 9.78
N SER A 143 2.62 20.30 10.13
CA SER A 143 2.00 19.97 11.42
C SER A 143 2.94 20.13 12.63
N HIS A 144 4.26 20.26 12.45
CA HIS A 144 5.23 20.47 13.54
C HIS A 144 5.57 21.95 13.79
N ILE A 145 4.99 22.90 13.05
CA ILE A 145 5.19 24.34 13.27
C ILE A 145 4.03 24.84 14.13
N GLY A 146 4.09 24.63 15.45
CA GLY A 146 2.93 24.97 16.29
C GLY A 146 3.08 24.84 17.80
N MET A 147 4.27 24.95 18.40
CA MET A 147 4.38 25.32 19.82
C MET A 147 5.68 26.12 20.05
N ALA A 148 5.61 27.43 19.76
CA ALA A 148 6.54 28.36 20.37
C ALA A 148 6.11 28.55 21.84
N ILE A 149 6.81 27.88 22.75
CA ILE A 149 6.69 28.11 24.20
C ILE A 149 7.27 29.52 24.47
N PRO A 150 6.49 30.48 25.02
CA PRO A 150 7.04 31.77 25.40
C PRO A 150 7.97 31.59 26.61
N ARG A 151 9.23 32.00 26.49
CA ARG A 151 10.14 32.12 27.64
C ARG A 151 9.65 33.22 28.58
N PRO A 152 9.70 33.03 29.91
CA PRO A 152 9.41 34.10 30.86
C PRO A 152 10.54 35.14 30.81
N ARG A 153 10.17 36.42 30.75
CA ARG A 153 11.10 37.53 30.97
C ARG A 153 11.36 37.62 32.47
N GLY A 154 12.61 37.38 32.88
CA GLY A 154 13.17 37.92 34.11
C GLY A 154 13.70 39.32 33.86
#